data_AF-A0A444U9C4-F1
#
_entry.id   AF-A0A444U9C4-F1
#
_cell.length_a   1.000
_cell.length_b   1.000
_cell.length_c   1.000
_cell.angle_alpha   90.00
_cell.angle_beta   90.00
_cell.angle_gamma   90.00
#
_symmetry.space_group_name_H-M   'P 1'
#
loop_
_entity.id
_entity.type
_entity.pdbx_description
1 polymer ?
#
loop_
_entity_poly.entity_id
_entity_poly.type
_entity_poly.pdbx_seq_one_letter_code
_entity_poly.pdbx_strand_id
1 'polypeptide(L)'
;MSDTEEVLAAPKIPDGEKVDFDDIHKKRQNKDLNELQALIDAHFEHRKKEEEELIALKDRIEKRRAERAEQQRIRSEKDKERQARQAEEKARREEDSMKRMAEDDMKKKKALSNMGSQYSSYLAKADQKRGGKKQTEREKKKKILADRRKPLNIDHLNEDKLKEKAKELWEWMHSLESEKFDYGEQLKKQKYEVISLRNRIDELQKQTGVRVIPDAKDLPHYCQHFHLGHHMPRTTKLDTSAPALFTTPKVHPKS
;
A
#
# COMPACT_ATOMS: atom_id res chain seq x y z
N MET A 1 39.25 102.74 -47.03
CA MET A 1 38.67 102.93 -45.68
C MET A 1 37.49 101.97 -45.61
N SER A 2 37.46 100.90 -44.81
CA SER A 2 38.40 100.31 -43.86
C SER A 2 37.72 98.99 -43.47
N ASP A 3 38.36 97.87 -43.77
CA ASP A 3 37.93 96.55 -43.30
C ASP A 3 38.20 96.47 -41.79
N THR A 4 37.15 96.27 -41.00
CA THR A 4 37.25 96.08 -39.55
C THR A 4 37.45 94.60 -39.27
N GLU A 5 38.69 94.21 -38.96
CA GLU A 5 39.04 92.89 -38.41
C GLU A 5 38.37 92.68 -37.04
N GLU A 6 37.54 91.64 -36.94
CA GLU A 6 36.97 91.17 -35.69
C GLU A 6 38.00 90.30 -34.95
N VAL A 7 38.67 90.88 -33.96
CA VAL A 7 39.60 90.16 -33.08
C VAL A 7 38.78 89.34 -32.08
N LEU A 8 38.71 88.02 -32.29
CA LEU A 8 38.20 87.06 -31.31
C LEU A 8 39.10 87.03 -30.08
N ALA A 9 38.74 87.78 -29.04
CA ALA A 9 39.39 87.73 -27.74
C ALA A 9 39.11 86.39 -27.05
N ALA A 10 40.17 85.64 -26.73
CA ALA A 10 40.09 84.38 -26.00
C ALA A 10 39.37 84.54 -24.64
N PRO A 11 38.48 83.61 -24.25
CA PRO A 11 37.81 83.66 -22.95
C PRO A 11 38.83 83.69 -21.82
N LYS A 12 38.73 84.70 -20.97
CA LYS A 12 39.56 84.89 -19.79
C LYS A 12 39.24 83.77 -18.80
N ILE A 13 40.11 82.76 -18.73
CA ILE A 13 40.04 81.69 -17.74
C ILE A 13 40.22 82.36 -16.36
N PRO A 14 39.25 82.26 -15.44
CA PRO A 14 39.40 82.83 -14.11
C PRO A 14 40.55 82.16 -13.38
N ASP A 15 41.38 83.01 -12.77
CA ASP A 15 42.58 82.69 -12.01
C ASP A 15 42.35 81.53 -11.04
N GLY A 16 43.33 80.63 -11.03
CA GLY A 16 43.30 79.36 -10.30
C GLY A 16 42.91 79.50 -8.84
N GLU A 17 41.74 78.98 -8.52
CA GLU A 17 41.47 78.43 -7.20
C GLU A 17 42.50 77.33 -6.97
N LYS A 18 43.46 77.64 -6.11
CA LYS A 18 44.58 76.76 -5.76
C LYS A 18 43.96 75.45 -5.27
N VAL A 19 44.02 74.43 -6.10
CA VAL A 19 43.40 73.13 -5.84
C VAL A 19 43.97 72.61 -4.52
N ASP A 20 43.17 72.64 -3.46
CA ASP A 20 43.61 72.23 -2.14
C ASP A 20 43.67 70.70 -2.11
N PHE A 21 44.90 70.17 -2.22
CA PHE A 21 45.15 68.74 -2.26
C PHE A 21 44.68 68.04 -0.97
N ASP A 22 44.66 68.74 0.16
CA ASP A 22 44.14 68.21 1.42
C ASP A 22 42.61 68.10 1.39
N ASP A 23 41.91 69.04 0.74
CA ASP A 23 40.47 69.00 0.54
C ASP A 23 40.06 67.85 -0.42
N ILE A 24 40.84 67.63 -1.50
CA ILE A 24 40.62 66.49 -2.40
C ILE A 24 40.82 65.16 -1.65
N HIS A 25 41.85 65.08 -0.80
CA HIS A 25 42.11 63.86 -0.02
C HIS A 25 40.99 63.59 0.99
N LYS A 26 40.53 64.62 1.72
CA LYS A 26 39.39 64.51 2.65
C LYS A 26 38.09 64.15 1.94
N LYS A 27 37.80 64.76 0.79
CA LYS A 27 36.61 64.42 -0.02
C LYS A 27 36.64 62.98 -0.52
N ARG A 28 37.81 62.47 -0.89
CA ARG A 28 37.99 61.05 -1.25
C ARG A 28 37.75 60.13 -0.07
N GLN A 29 38.40 60.39 1.08
CA GLN A 29 38.21 59.58 2.29
C GLN A 29 36.74 59.58 2.74
N ASN A 30 36.08 60.74 2.75
CA ASN A 30 34.65 60.82 3.09
C ASN A 30 33.77 60.06 2.09
N LYS A 31 34.09 60.11 0.79
CA LYS A 31 33.36 59.32 -0.22
C LYS A 31 33.53 57.83 0.03
N ASP A 32 34.76 57.37 0.24
CA ASP A 32 35.08 55.95 0.46
C ASP A 32 34.42 55.45 1.76
N LEU A 33 34.39 56.25 2.81
CA LEU A 33 33.70 55.94 4.07
C LEU A 33 32.18 55.86 3.88
N ASN A 34 31.58 56.79 3.13
CA ASN A 34 30.15 56.79 2.86
C ASN A 34 29.75 55.60 1.96
N GLU A 35 30.57 55.28 0.96
CA GLU A 35 30.35 54.13 0.09
C GLU A 35 30.49 52.81 0.86
N LEU A 36 31.49 52.72 1.74
CA LEU A 36 31.65 51.57 2.62
C LEU A 36 30.45 51.39 3.56
N GLN A 37 29.97 52.48 4.17
CA GLN A 37 28.78 52.44 5.03
C GLN A 37 27.54 52.01 4.24
N ALA A 38 27.33 52.54 3.03
CA ALA A 38 26.22 52.17 2.16
C ALA A 38 26.28 50.68 1.75
N LEU A 39 27.47 50.14 1.48
CA LEU A 39 27.64 48.71 1.17
C LEU A 39 27.34 47.82 2.38
N ILE A 40 27.77 48.23 3.57
CA ILE A 40 27.49 47.53 4.82
C ILE A 40 25.97 47.47 5.06
N ASP A 41 25.30 48.63 4.99
CA ASP A 41 23.86 48.73 5.21
C ASP A 41 23.07 47.94 4.15
N ALA A 42 23.47 48.03 2.88
CA ALA A 42 22.86 47.26 1.81
C ALA A 42 23.02 45.74 2.01
N HIS A 43 24.18 45.27 2.50
CA HIS A 43 24.39 43.86 2.78
C HIS A 43 23.48 43.36 3.91
N PHE A 44 23.39 44.10 5.01
CA PHE A 44 22.52 43.74 6.13
C PHE A 44 21.05 43.77 5.76
N GLU A 45 20.59 44.82 5.06
CA GLU A 45 19.20 44.92 4.61
C GLU A 45 18.83 43.83 3.61
N HIS A 46 19.73 43.48 2.69
CA HIS A 46 19.50 42.37 1.76
C HIS A 46 19.37 41.05 2.51
N ARG A 47 20.33 40.73 3.39
CA ARG A 47 20.31 39.49 4.18
C ARG A 47 19.07 39.39 5.06
N LYS A 48 18.68 40.49 5.70
CA LYS A 48 17.47 40.56 6.53
C LYS A 48 16.20 40.28 5.72
N LYS A 49 16.06 40.94 4.55
CA LYS A 49 14.91 40.71 3.67
C LYS A 49 14.85 39.28 3.15
N GLU A 50 15.97 38.72 2.71
CA GLU A 50 16.05 37.32 2.29
C GLU A 50 15.68 36.34 3.41
N GLU A 51 16.15 36.60 4.64
CA GLU A 51 15.82 35.77 5.80
C GLU A 51 14.33 35.84 6.16
N GLU A 52 13.75 37.04 6.16
CA GLU A 52 12.31 37.24 6.40
C GLU A 52 11.46 36.53 5.34
N GLU A 53 11.83 36.63 4.06
CA GLU A 53 11.14 35.94 2.96
C GLU A 53 11.25 34.41 3.08
N LEU A 54 12.44 33.92 3.47
CA LEU A 54 12.70 32.50 3.63
C LEU A 54 11.95 31.91 4.84
N ILE A 55 11.86 32.66 5.94
CA ILE A 55 11.04 32.31 7.10
C ILE A 55 9.56 32.28 6.70
N ALA A 56 9.06 33.35 6.07
CA ALA A 56 7.65 33.41 5.62
C ALA A 56 7.30 32.28 4.62
N LEU A 57 8.24 31.86 3.79
CA LEU A 57 8.05 30.72 2.90
C LEU A 57 8.01 29.39 3.68
N LYS A 58 8.92 29.18 4.63
CA LYS A 58 8.93 28.00 5.50
C LYS A 58 7.64 27.87 6.29
N ASP A 59 7.17 28.95 6.90
CA ASP A 59 5.93 28.98 7.68
C ASP A 59 4.72 28.60 6.83
N ARG A 60 4.65 29.09 5.58
CA ARG A 60 3.58 28.70 4.64
C ARG A 60 3.65 27.23 4.26
N ILE A 61 4.85 26.67 4.08
CA ILE A 61 5.03 25.24 3.79
C ILE A 61 4.63 24.40 4.99
N GLU A 62 5.06 24.79 6.18
CA GLU A 62 4.75 24.10 7.43
C GLU A 62 3.24 24.12 7.71
N LYS A 63 2.59 25.27 7.56
CA LYS A 63 1.13 25.40 7.65
C LYS A 63 0.41 24.45 6.68
N ARG A 64 0.81 24.41 5.40
CA ARG A 64 0.22 23.46 4.42
C ARG A 64 0.49 22.00 4.78
N ARG A 65 1.64 21.67 5.38
CA ARG A 65 1.93 20.31 5.85
C ARG A 65 1.06 19.94 7.04
N ALA A 66 0.91 20.84 8.01
CA ALA A 66 0.03 20.67 9.17
C ALA A 66 -1.43 20.49 8.73
N GLU A 67 -1.93 21.32 7.80
CA GLU A 67 -3.28 21.20 7.24
C GLU A 67 -3.51 19.84 6.56
N ARG A 68 -2.56 19.35 5.76
CA ARG A 68 -2.66 18.00 5.15
C ARG A 68 -2.64 16.89 6.19
N ALA A 69 -1.77 17.01 7.20
CA ALA A 69 -1.70 16.04 8.30
C ALA A 69 -3.02 15.99 9.08
N GLU A 70 -3.61 17.15 9.36
CA GLU A 70 -4.89 17.25 10.06
C GLU A 70 -6.05 16.72 9.21
N GLN A 71 -6.09 17.03 7.91
CA GLN A 71 -7.07 16.44 6.99
C GLN A 71 -6.98 14.91 6.97
N GLN A 72 -5.76 14.36 6.99
CA GLN A 72 -5.55 12.91 7.05
C GLN A 72 -6.01 12.33 8.39
N ARG A 73 -5.74 13.01 9.50
CA ARG A 73 -6.21 12.62 10.84
C ARG A 73 -7.74 12.56 10.88
N ILE A 74 -8.41 13.62 10.44
CA ILE A 74 -9.88 13.71 10.38
C ILE A 74 -10.46 12.58 9.50
N ARG A 75 -9.87 12.31 8.33
CA ARG A 75 -10.31 11.20 7.47
C ARG A 75 -10.17 9.87 8.18
N SER A 76 -9.03 9.61 8.80
CA SER A 76 -8.78 8.38 9.54
C SER A 76 -9.73 8.20 10.73
N GLU A 77 -10.07 9.27 11.42
CA GLU A 77 -10.98 9.28 12.56
C GLU A 77 -12.42 9.00 12.11
N LYS A 78 -12.89 9.67 11.04
CA LYS A 78 -14.21 9.39 10.43
C LYS A 78 -14.32 7.96 9.91
N ASP A 79 -13.25 7.41 9.34
CA ASP A 79 -13.23 6.01 8.89
C ASP A 79 -13.28 5.02 10.06
N LYS A 80 -12.54 5.30 11.14
CA LYS A 80 -12.61 4.52 12.38
C LYS A 80 -13.99 4.60 13.03
N GLU A 81 -14.60 5.78 13.09
CA GLU A 81 -15.95 5.97 13.64
C GLU A 81 -17.00 5.19 12.84
N ARG A 82 -16.93 5.23 11.50
CA ARG A 82 -17.82 4.44 10.65
C ARG A 82 -17.65 2.94 10.87
N GLN A 83 -16.42 2.46 10.98
CA GLN A 83 -16.16 1.05 11.29
C GLN A 83 -16.65 0.67 12.69
N ALA A 84 -16.44 1.53 13.69
CA ALA A 84 -16.91 1.31 15.05
C ALA A 84 -18.45 1.24 15.11
N ARG A 85 -19.16 2.16 14.44
CA ARG A 85 -20.63 2.15 14.36
C ARG A 85 -21.17 0.89 13.69
N GLN A 86 -20.54 0.44 12.61
CA GLN A 86 -20.91 -0.83 11.95
C GLN A 86 -20.62 -2.05 12.84
N ALA A 87 -19.51 -2.03 13.59
CA ALA A 87 -19.17 -3.09 14.52
C ALA A 87 -20.13 -3.13 15.72
N GLU A 88 -20.54 -1.98 16.25
CA GLU A 88 -21.48 -1.84 17.37
C GLU A 88 -22.91 -2.22 16.96
N GLU A 89 -23.40 -1.78 15.80
CA GLU A 89 -24.72 -2.18 15.30
C GLU A 89 -24.77 -3.70 15.04
N LYS A 90 -23.68 -4.25 14.50
CA LYS A 90 -23.55 -5.69 14.31
C LYS A 90 -23.45 -6.44 15.65
N ALA A 91 -22.71 -5.92 16.62
CA ALA A 91 -22.61 -6.51 17.97
C ALA A 91 -23.97 -6.49 18.67
N ARG A 92 -24.72 -5.40 18.61
CA ARG A 92 -26.08 -5.30 19.15
C ARG A 92 -27.05 -6.25 18.46
N ARG A 93 -26.97 -6.40 17.13
CA ARG A 93 -27.78 -7.37 16.37
C ARG A 93 -27.40 -8.83 16.68
N GLU A 94 -26.12 -9.08 16.95
CA GLU A 94 -25.63 -10.39 17.41
C GLU A 94 -26.09 -10.66 18.85
N GLU A 95 -26.05 -9.69 19.77
CA GLU A 95 -26.56 -9.81 21.14
C GLU A 95 -28.08 -10.04 21.19
N ASP A 96 -28.87 -9.28 20.41
CA ASP A 96 -30.32 -9.47 20.30
C ASP A 96 -30.66 -10.83 19.66
N SER A 97 -29.88 -11.28 18.66
CA SER A 97 -30.05 -12.62 18.10
C SER A 97 -29.61 -13.71 19.07
N MET A 98 -28.61 -13.49 19.91
CA MET A 98 -28.14 -14.46 20.90
C MET A 98 -29.12 -14.58 22.07
N LYS A 99 -29.73 -13.47 22.52
CA LYS A 99 -30.82 -13.50 23.50
C LYS A 99 -32.05 -14.22 22.98
N ARG A 100 -32.52 -13.87 21.76
CA ARG A 100 -33.66 -14.57 21.13
C ARG A 100 -33.38 -16.05 20.91
N MET A 101 -32.14 -16.40 20.56
CA MET A 101 -31.78 -17.79 20.41
C MET A 101 -31.67 -18.53 21.75
N ALA A 102 -31.16 -17.90 22.80
CA ALA A 102 -31.12 -18.49 24.14
C ALA A 102 -32.53 -18.71 24.72
N GLU A 103 -33.46 -17.79 24.45
CA GLU A 103 -34.87 -17.94 24.80
C GLU A 103 -35.55 -19.06 23.99
N ASP A 104 -35.33 -19.09 22.67
CA ASP A 104 -35.83 -20.16 21.80
C ASP A 104 -35.21 -21.51 22.14
N ASP A 105 -33.94 -21.57 22.54
CA ASP A 105 -33.21 -22.80 22.91
C ASP A 105 -33.59 -23.25 24.32
N MET A 106 -33.88 -22.35 25.27
CA MET A 106 -34.53 -22.73 26.54
C MET A 106 -35.95 -23.26 26.33
N LYS A 107 -36.72 -22.64 25.43
CA LYS A 107 -38.08 -23.06 25.09
C LYS A 107 -38.06 -24.39 24.33
N LYS A 108 -37.10 -24.58 23.41
CA LYS A 108 -36.84 -25.85 22.71
C LYS A 108 -36.30 -26.90 23.65
N LYS A 109 -35.36 -26.63 24.56
CA LYS A 109 -34.84 -27.58 25.54
C LYS A 109 -35.93 -28.04 26.51
N LYS A 110 -36.84 -27.14 26.93
CA LYS A 110 -38.08 -27.51 27.63
C LYS A 110 -38.99 -28.42 26.80
N ALA A 111 -39.14 -28.17 25.50
CA ALA A 111 -39.96 -28.98 24.60
C ALA A 111 -39.29 -30.31 24.14
N LEU A 112 -37.95 -30.36 24.07
CA LEU A 112 -37.14 -31.48 23.58
C LEU A 112 -36.67 -32.41 24.68
N SER A 113 -36.67 -31.96 25.94
CA SER A 113 -36.67 -32.86 27.10
C SER A 113 -37.85 -33.84 27.06
N ASN A 114 -38.86 -33.59 26.21
CA ASN A 114 -40.00 -34.47 25.98
C ASN A 114 -39.84 -35.40 24.75
N MET A 115 -38.85 -35.25 23.86
CA MET A 115 -38.84 -35.93 22.54
C MET A 115 -37.49 -36.47 22.01
N GLY A 116 -36.56 -36.84 22.89
CA GLY A 116 -35.55 -37.86 22.57
C GLY A 116 -34.32 -37.48 21.71
N SER A 117 -33.32 -38.36 21.81
CA SER A 117 -31.87 -38.20 21.58
C SER A 117 -31.36 -37.74 20.20
N GLN A 118 -32.19 -37.67 19.15
CA GLN A 118 -31.70 -37.37 17.79
C GLN A 118 -31.54 -35.88 17.46
N TYR A 119 -32.17 -34.98 18.21
CA TYR A 119 -32.10 -33.52 17.95
C TYR A 119 -30.81 -32.86 18.46
N SER A 120 -30.10 -33.53 19.38
CA SER A 120 -28.87 -33.03 20.03
C SER A 120 -27.72 -32.76 19.04
N SER A 121 -27.58 -33.59 17.99
CA SER A 121 -26.52 -33.44 16.98
C SER A 121 -26.72 -32.21 16.07
N TYR A 122 -27.97 -31.82 15.81
CA TYR A 122 -28.29 -30.69 14.93
C TYR A 122 -28.01 -29.34 15.60
N LEU A 123 -28.24 -29.24 16.91
CA LEU A 123 -27.94 -28.05 17.71
C LEU A 123 -26.43 -27.78 17.81
N ALA A 124 -25.59 -28.81 17.98
CA ALA A 124 -24.13 -28.65 18.04
C ALA A 124 -23.53 -28.08 16.73
N LYS A 125 -24.13 -28.41 15.58
CA LYS A 125 -23.74 -27.83 14.28
C LYS A 125 -24.26 -26.41 14.07
N ALA A 126 -25.40 -26.06 14.67
CA ALA A 126 -25.97 -24.72 14.60
C ALA A 126 -25.22 -23.73 15.51
N ASP A 127 -24.72 -24.19 16.65
CA ASP A 127 -24.00 -23.36 17.63
C ASP A 127 -22.60 -22.96 17.15
N GLN A 128 -21.90 -23.84 16.42
CA GLN A 128 -20.67 -23.49 15.69
C GLN A 128 -20.86 -22.38 14.64
N LYS A 129 -22.08 -22.17 14.14
CA LYS A 129 -22.41 -21.10 13.19
C LYS A 129 -22.81 -19.79 13.87
N ARG A 130 -23.14 -19.78 15.17
CA ARG A 130 -23.70 -18.62 15.86
C ARG A 130 -22.80 -17.97 16.92
N GLY A 131 -21.72 -18.61 17.35
CA GLY A 131 -20.65 -17.94 18.07
C GLY A 131 -19.87 -16.98 17.15
N GLY A 132 -19.92 -15.67 17.46
CA GLY A 132 -19.31 -14.51 16.78
C GLY A 132 -18.42 -14.84 15.59
N LYS A 133 -18.83 -14.36 14.40
CA LYS A 133 -18.27 -14.63 13.07
C LYS A 133 -16.76 -14.92 13.11
N LYS A 134 -16.38 -16.17 13.40
CA LYS A 134 -14.97 -16.59 13.40
C LYS A 134 -14.46 -16.23 12.03
N GLN A 135 -13.42 -15.39 11.98
CA GLN A 135 -12.84 -14.94 10.72
C GLN A 135 -12.61 -16.19 9.87
N THR A 136 -13.26 -16.23 8.70
CA THR A 136 -13.21 -17.44 7.87
C THR A 136 -11.78 -17.72 7.49
N GLU A 137 -11.39 -18.98 7.27
CA GLU A 137 -10.03 -19.31 6.83
C GLU A 137 -9.66 -18.55 5.54
N ARG A 138 -10.66 -18.21 4.70
CA ARG A 138 -10.49 -17.33 3.53
C ARG A 138 -10.09 -15.91 3.91
N GLU A 139 -10.76 -15.30 4.89
CA GLU A 139 -10.46 -13.96 5.38
C GLU A 139 -9.11 -13.91 6.10
N LYS A 140 -8.77 -14.94 6.89
CA LYS A 140 -7.45 -15.07 7.53
C LYS A 140 -6.34 -15.16 6.49
N LYS A 141 -6.49 -16.04 5.48
CA LYS A 141 -5.54 -16.18 4.38
C LYS A 141 -5.38 -14.85 3.63
N LYS A 142 -6.49 -14.15 3.34
CA LYS A 142 -6.44 -12.85 2.66
C LYS A 142 -5.69 -11.80 3.50
N LYS A 143 -5.95 -11.75 4.82
CA LYS A 143 -5.24 -10.87 5.74
C LYS A 143 -3.73 -11.18 5.77
N ILE A 144 -3.34 -12.43 5.95
CA ILE A 144 -1.92 -12.84 6.00
C ILE A 144 -1.21 -12.50 4.69
N LEU A 145 -1.84 -12.74 3.53
CA LEU A 145 -1.25 -12.40 2.23
C LEU A 145 -1.14 -10.88 2.01
N ALA A 146 -2.11 -10.10 2.50
CA ALA A 146 -2.03 -8.65 2.47
C ALA A 146 -0.90 -8.13 3.36
N ASP A 147 -0.75 -8.66 4.58
CA ASP A 147 0.29 -8.31 5.54
C ASP A 147 1.70 -8.64 4.99
N ARG A 148 1.84 -9.74 4.22
CA ARG A 148 3.10 -10.12 3.55
C ARG A 148 3.43 -9.26 2.31
N ARG A 149 2.44 -8.58 1.72
CA ARG A 149 2.62 -7.82 0.48
C ARG A 149 3.19 -6.44 0.79
N LYS A 150 4.48 -6.26 0.54
CA LYS A 150 5.13 -4.94 0.62
C LYS A 150 4.72 -4.09 -0.59
N PRO A 151 4.26 -2.84 -0.40
CA PRO A 151 3.98 -1.95 -1.52
C PRO A 151 5.29 -1.64 -2.26
N LEU A 152 5.24 -1.70 -3.59
CA LEU A 152 6.39 -1.42 -4.44
C LEU A 152 6.32 0.05 -4.88
N ASN A 153 7.33 0.83 -4.53
CA ASN A 153 7.45 2.23 -4.95
C ASN A 153 8.72 2.38 -5.80
N ILE A 154 8.54 2.57 -7.11
CA ILE A 154 9.62 2.57 -8.11
C ILE A 154 9.72 3.86 -8.92
N ASP A 155 8.73 4.75 -8.83
CA ASP A 155 8.56 5.89 -9.74
C ASP A 155 9.65 6.97 -9.64
N HIS A 156 10.47 6.91 -8.60
CA HIS A 156 11.49 7.92 -8.27
C HIS A 156 12.88 7.30 -8.04
N LEU A 157 13.10 6.07 -8.54
CA LEU A 157 14.38 5.37 -8.44
C LEU A 157 15.25 5.60 -9.70
N ASN A 158 16.58 5.66 -9.53
CA ASN A 158 17.53 5.69 -10.64
C ASN A 158 17.79 4.26 -11.17
N GLU A 159 18.48 4.14 -12.31
CA GLU A 159 18.73 2.85 -12.95
C GLU A 159 19.45 1.84 -12.05
N ASP A 160 20.47 2.27 -11.32
CA ASP A 160 21.24 1.37 -10.46
C ASP A 160 20.40 0.84 -9.29
N LYS A 161 19.60 1.71 -8.64
CA LYS A 161 18.67 1.28 -7.59
C LYS A 161 17.55 0.40 -8.12
N LEU A 162 17.11 0.59 -9.38
CA LEU A 162 16.15 -0.30 -10.02
C LEU A 162 16.74 -1.70 -10.23
N LYS A 163 18.01 -1.80 -10.63
CA LYS A 163 18.72 -3.09 -10.75
C LYS A 163 18.84 -3.79 -9.39
N GLU A 164 19.17 -3.06 -8.33
CA GLU A 164 19.20 -3.60 -6.96
C GLU A 164 17.81 -4.09 -6.52
N LYS A 165 16.75 -3.30 -6.73
CA LYS A 165 15.38 -3.71 -6.42
C LYS A 165 14.89 -4.90 -7.22
N ALA A 166 15.29 -5.03 -8.47
CA ALA A 166 15.00 -6.22 -9.27
C ALA A 166 15.67 -7.47 -8.68
N LYS A 167 16.93 -7.37 -8.24
CA LYS A 167 17.64 -8.46 -7.57
C LYS A 167 16.97 -8.85 -6.25
N GLU A 168 16.64 -7.88 -5.39
CA GLU A 168 15.94 -8.14 -4.13
C GLU A 168 14.60 -8.85 -4.34
N LEU A 169 13.80 -8.43 -5.33
CA LEU A 169 12.52 -9.07 -5.64
C LEU A 169 12.70 -10.48 -6.19
N TRP A 170 13.75 -10.70 -6.99
CA TRP A 170 14.09 -12.01 -7.53
C TRP A 170 14.53 -12.97 -6.41
N GLU A 171 15.40 -12.53 -5.50
CA GLU A 171 15.83 -13.31 -4.34
C GLU A 171 14.63 -13.66 -3.43
N TRP A 172 13.74 -12.70 -3.20
CA TRP A 172 12.51 -12.92 -2.43
C TRP A 172 11.60 -13.96 -3.08
N MET A 173 11.40 -13.87 -4.41
CA MET A 173 10.62 -14.87 -5.16
C MET A 173 11.27 -16.25 -5.07
N HIS A 174 12.58 -16.34 -5.27
CA HIS A 174 13.32 -17.60 -5.20
C HIS A 174 13.23 -18.24 -3.80
N SER A 175 13.33 -17.45 -2.74
CA SER A 175 13.14 -17.95 -1.37
C SER A 175 11.73 -18.52 -1.15
N LEU A 176 10.69 -17.85 -1.65
CA LEU A 176 9.31 -18.34 -1.54
C LEU A 176 9.08 -19.63 -2.34
N GLU A 177 9.74 -19.78 -3.50
CA GLU A 177 9.70 -21.00 -4.29
C GLU A 177 10.39 -22.17 -3.58
N SER A 178 11.52 -21.91 -2.93
CA SER A 178 12.22 -22.90 -2.09
C SER A 178 11.35 -23.37 -0.93
N GLU A 179 10.77 -22.44 -0.16
CA GLU A 179 9.87 -22.80 0.95
C GLU A 179 8.66 -23.63 0.48
N LYS A 180 8.07 -23.26 -0.67
CA LYS A 180 6.97 -24.02 -1.27
C LYS A 180 7.38 -25.44 -1.64
N PHE A 181 8.59 -25.62 -2.15
CA PHE A 181 9.14 -26.93 -2.47
C PHE A 181 9.28 -27.79 -1.21
N ASP A 182 9.91 -27.24 -0.16
CA ASP A 182 10.09 -27.94 1.12
C ASP A 182 8.76 -28.35 1.76
N TYR A 183 7.76 -27.45 1.77
CA TYR A 183 6.41 -27.80 2.23
C TYR A 183 5.76 -28.89 1.37
N GLY A 184 6.03 -28.91 0.06
CA GLY A 184 5.57 -29.94 -0.86
C GLY A 184 6.14 -31.32 -0.51
N GLU A 185 7.45 -31.40 -0.26
CA GLU A 185 8.12 -32.63 0.15
C GLU A 185 7.68 -33.09 1.53
N GLN A 186 7.57 -32.16 2.49
CA GLN A 186 7.05 -32.45 3.82
C GLN A 186 5.62 -33.01 3.77
N LEU A 187 4.75 -32.44 2.94
CA LEU A 187 3.38 -32.94 2.77
C LEU A 187 3.36 -34.35 2.19
N LYS A 188 4.25 -34.68 1.24
CA LYS A 188 4.37 -36.05 0.69
C LYS A 188 4.79 -37.04 1.79
N LYS A 189 5.78 -36.68 2.61
CA LYS A 189 6.23 -37.50 3.74
C LYS A 189 5.11 -37.72 4.76
N GLN A 190 4.41 -36.65 5.15
CA GLN A 190 3.28 -36.73 6.09
C GLN A 190 2.14 -37.60 5.55
N LYS A 191 1.84 -37.54 4.25
CA LYS A 191 0.84 -38.43 3.63
C LYS A 191 1.24 -39.90 3.78
N TYR A 192 2.50 -40.24 3.54
CA TYR A 192 3.01 -41.59 3.73
C TYR A 192 2.93 -42.03 5.20
N GLU A 193 3.36 -41.18 6.13
CA GLU A 193 3.28 -41.44 7.57
C GLU A 193 1.83 -41.70 8.02
N VAL A 194 0.87 -40.88 7.57
CA VAL A 194 -0.55 -41.08 7.87
C VAL A 194 -1.05 -42.42 7.35
N ILE A 195 -0.67 -42.83 6.14
CA ILE A 195 -1.05 -44.14 5.58
C ILE A 195 -0.44 -45.28 6.42
N SER A 196 0.84 -45.18 6.74
CA SER A 196 1.53 -46.20 7.55
C SER A 196 0.92 -46.32 8.96
N LEU A 197 0.61 -45.19 9.60
CA LEU A 197 -0.02 -45.17 10.92
C LEU A 197 -1.42 -45.77 10.90
N ARG A 198 -2.22 -45.48 9.85
CA ARG A 198 -3.54 -46.11 9.68
C ARG A 198 -3.44 -47.63 9.59
N ASN A 199 -2.52 -48.14 8.75
CA ASN A 199 -2.31 -49.58 8.64
C ASN A 199 -1.88 -50.22 9.97
N ARG A 200 -1.01 -49.56 10.74
CA ARG A 200 -0.60 -50.03 12.07
C ARG A 200 -1.76 -50.04 13.07
N ILE A 201 -2.64 -49.04 13.04
CA ILE A 201 -3.85 -49.02 13.86
C ILE A 201 -4.74 -50.21 13.52
N ASP A 202 -4.97 -50.47 12.23
CA ASP A 202 -5.80 -51.59 11.78
C ASP A 202 -5.23 -52.96 12.21
N GLU A 203 -3.90 -53.11 12.17
CA GLU A 203 -3.20 -54.32 12.65
C GLU A 203 -3.36 -54.51 14.16
N LEU A 204 -3.15 -53.45 14.95
CA LEU A 204 -3.30 -53.50 16.41
C LEU A 204 -4.75 -53.77 16.84
N GLN A 205 -5.73 -53.22 16.12
CA GLN A 205 -7.15 -53.49 16.37
C GLN A 205 -7.51 -54.97 16.11
N LYS A 206 -6.91 -55.59 15.08
CA LYS A 206 -7.07 -57.04 14.81
C LYS A 206 -6.47 -57.89 15.92
N GLN A 207 -5.31 -57.48 16.46
CA GLN A 207 -4.61 -58.22 17.53
C GLN A 207 -5.27 -58.10 18.90
N THR A 208 -5.85 -56.94 19.21
CA THR A 208 -6.47 -56.66 20.52
C THR A 208 -7.90 -57.19 20.67
N GLY A 209 -8.46 -57.82 19.63
CA GLY A 209 -9.79 -58.46 19.68
C GLY A 209 -10.97 -57.48 19.81
N VAL A 210 -10.72 -56.17 19.87
CA VAL A 210 -11.75 -55.13 19.88
C VAL A 210 -12.24 -54.94 18.45
N ARG A 211 -13.16 -55.80 18.01
CA ARG A 211 -13.94 -55.57 16.79
C ARG A 211 -14.87 -54.38 17.01
N VAL A 212 -14.41 -53.18 16.70
CA VAL A 212 -15.32 -52.08 16.37
C VAL A 212 -15.92 -52.45 15.02
N ILE A 213 -17.21 -52.78 15.02
CA ILE A 213 -17.97 -53.03 13.80
C ILE A 213 -17.81 -51.78 12.90
N PRO A 214 -17.23 -51.88 11.71
CA PRO A 214 -17.11 -50.72 10.83
C PRO A 214 -18.52 -50.29 10.45
N ASP A 215 -18.85 -49.01 10.70
CA ASP A 215 -20.04 -48.40 10.13
C ASP A 215 -19.97 -48.57 8.60
N ALA A 216 -21.09 -48.93 7.98
CA ALA A 216 -21.21 -49.29 6.56
C ALA A 216 -20.77 -48.21 5.54
N LYS A 217 -20.23 -47.08 6.02
CA LYS A 217 -19.73 -45.95 5.23
C LYS A 217 -18.22 -45.98 5.00
N ASP A 218 -17.49 -46.85 5.71
CA ASP A 218 -16.03 -46.94 5.64
C ASP A 218 -15.50 -48.14 4.82
N LEU A 219 -16.35 -48.81 4.02
CA LEU A 219 -15.85 -49.79 3.04
C LEU A 219 -15.03 -49.08 1.94
N PRO A 220 -13.80 -49.54 1.66
CA PRO A 220 -12.94 -48.93 0.65
C PRO A 220 -13.47 -49.22 -0.76
N HIS A 221 -13.97 -48.19 -1.44
CA HIS A 221 -14.25 -48.25 -2.88
C HIS A 221 -12.93 -48.12 -3.66
N TYR A 222 -12.21 -49.22 -3.83
CA TYR A 222 -11.07 -49.33 -4.75
C TYR A 222 -11.06 -50.78 -5.26
N CYS A 223 -11.15 -51.12 -6.54
CA CYS A 223 -10.68 -50.46 -7.75
C CYS A 223 -11.37 -51.11 -8.97
N GLN A 224 -11.88 -50.32 -9.91
CA GLN A 224 -11.99 -50.74 -11.30
C GLN A 224 -11.04 -49.85 -12.11
N HIS A 225 -9.78 -50.26 -12.18
CA HIS A 225 -8.89 -49.82 -13.24
C HIS A 225 -9.19 -50.66 -14.49
N PHE A 226 -9.71 -50.03 -15.53
CA PHE A 226 -9.04 -49.86 -16.84
C PHE A 226 -10.06 -49.28 -17.84
N HIS A 227 -9.86 -48.04 -18.30
CA HIS A 227 -9.61 -47.68 -19.71
C HIS A 227 -9.59 -46.15 -19.87
N LEU A 228 -8.36 -45.64 -20.09
CA LEU A 228 -7.97 -44.52 -20.99
C LEU A 228 -8.65 -43.14 -20.84
N GLY A 229 -7.82 -42.13 -20.54
CA GLY A 229 -8.12 -40.73 -20.87
C GLY A 229 -7.42 -39.72 -19.96
N HIS A 230 -6.20 -39.32 -20.33
CA HIS A 230 -5.51 -38.18 -19.73
C HIS A 230 -6.35 -36.89 -19.86
N HIS A 231 -6.63 -36.18 -18.76
CA HIS A 231 -6.87 -34.74 -18.83
C HIS A 231 -6.45 -34.02 -17.54
N MET A 232 -5.42 -33.19 -17.67
CA MET A 232 -4.90 -32.24 -16.66
C MET A 232 -5.89 -31.08 -16.43
N PRO A 233 -5.86 -30.42 -15.25
CA PRO A 233 -6.77 -29.31 -14.95
C PRO A 233 -6.41 -28.04 -15.73
N ARG A 234 -7.47 -27.36 -16.21
CA ARG A 234 -7.44 -26.12 -17.01
C ARG A 234 -6.62 -25.01 -16.35
N THR A 235 -5.57 -24.61 -17.05
CA THR A 235 -4.98 -23.28 -16.95
C THR A 235 -5.93 -22.26 -17.59
N THR A 236 -6.07 -21.11 -16.94
CA THR A 236 -6.76 -19.92 -17.45
C THR A 236 -6.02 -19.40 -18.68
N LYS A 237 -6.68 -19.38 -19.85
CA LYS A 237 -6.15 -18.75 -21.05
C LYS A 237 -6.27 -17.23 -20.93
N LEU A 238 -5.13 -16.58 -21.14
CA LEU A 238 -4.97 -15.19 -21.50
C LEU A 238 -5.65 -14.93 -22.85
N ASP A 239 -6.44 -13.86 -22.92
CA ASP A 239 -6.93 -13.27 -24.17
C ASP A 239 -5.79 -12.48 -24.83
N THR A 240 -5.25 -12.98 -25.93
CA THR A 240 -4.54 -12.20 -26.95
C THR A 240 -4.57 -12.95 -28.28
N SER A 241 -5.46 -12.56 -29.20
CA SER A 241 -5.15 -12.57 -30.64
C SER A 241 -6.12 -11.67 -31.41
N ALA A 242 -5.58 -10.60 -31.98
CA ALA A 242 -6.17 -9.88 -33.08
C ALA A 242 -6.33 -10.78 -34.32
N PRO A 243 -7.25 -10.44 -35.23
CA PRO A 243 -7.08 -10.75 -36.64
C PRO A 243 -7.01 -9.45 -37.46
N ALA A 244 -5.88 -9.22 -38.10
CA ALA A 244 -5.81 -8.43 -39.31
C ALA A 244 -5.74 -9.44 -40.46
N LEU A 245 -6.64 -9.33 -41.44
CA LEU A 245 -6.35 -9.41 -42.87
C LEU A 245 -7.62 -9.07 -43.68
N PHE A 246 -7.58 -7.86 -44.23
CA PHE A 246 -7.97 -7.49 -45.59
C PHE A 246 -9.27 -8.08 -46.19
N THR A 247 -10.31 -7.25 -46.25
CA THR A 247 -11.35 -7.34 -47.29
C THR A 247 -11.38 -6.02 -48.06
N THR A 248 -11.13 -6.07 -49.36
CA THR A 248 -11.22 -4.93 -50.27
C THR A 248 -12.68 -4.50 -50.48
N PRO A 249 -13.00 -3.19 -50.60
CA PRO A 249 -14.35 -2.74 -50.93
C PRO A 249 -14.60 -2.76 -52.44
N LYS A 250 -15.68 -3.45 -52.85
CA LYS A 250 -16.21 -3.50 -54.21
C LYS A 250 -17.01 -2.23 -54.50
N VAL A 251 -16.42 -1.30 -55.24
CA VAL A 251 -17.07 -0.10 -55.79
C VAL A 251 -18.09 -0.53 -56.86
N HIS A 252 -19.33 -0.09 -56.74
CA HIS A 252 -20.32 -0.13 -57.83
C HIS A 252 -20.47 1.28 -58.42
N PRO A 253 -20.61 1.43 -59.75
CA PRO A 253 -20.71 2.72 -60.38
C PRO A 253 -22.12 3.29 -60.18
N LYS A 254 -22.22 4.59 -59.89
CA LYS A 254 -23.44 5.36 -60.13
C LYS A 254 -23.21 6.28 -61.32
N SER A 255 -24.23 6.27 -62.18
CA SER A 255 -24.53 7.25 -63.24
C SER A 255 -24.36 8.69 -62.78
#